data_AF-A0A1Y5CZW5-F1
#
_entry.id   AF-A0A1Y5CZW5-F1
#
_cell.length_a   1.000
_cell.length_b   1.000
_cell.length_c   1.000
_cell.angle_alpha   90.00
_cell.angle_beta   90.00
_cell.angle_gamma   90.00
#
_symmetry.space_group_name_H-M   'P 1'
#
loop_
_entity.id
_entity.type
_entity.pdbx_description
1 polymer ?
#
loop_
_entity_poly.entity_id
_entity_poly.type
_entity_poly.pdbx_seq_one_letter_code
_entity_poly.pdbx_strand_id
1 'polypeptide(L)'
;MKQPLNKLLVISSLILTLSACGGGDDGEENSNNNSNYVPPNTSTVSGQFYNSINTGKYFSTEDFPSYEQYGQNSRHCYQSYNDYYFESEKTMVFGNPDLPESDFKQAATWVENNLTSALTSMGISEQEFFDAKTSIRLGRLKEIRNWLYQKGYPSFSYPAEFDNWTSQQQNDWATKTTKNLTTDEVVNLTENDPYTQYKTESDYKLEDKIYVCLHENTQPYGWGEGTAIGITIGAESIVVPDDINKLIQHELIHTIQHALSADFDGFKLPRWFSEGQAVYLSGMSVAKKTNHNEYDPTLVVYFSDEYGNSSLAYEHYGLAYQYIKDSNGQPSIVTMMKNMGALSHDYSIQLNSELKENHNYVEIFNAQIKQQNGNSLKVSEYRDNYHSLMTTYAN
;
A
#
# COMPACT_ATOMS: atom_id res chain seq x y z
N MET A 1 24.19 40.81 18.07
CA MET A 1 23.67 39.68 18.87
C MET A 1 22.15 39.69 18.76
N LYS A 2 21.60 38.78 17.96
CA LYS A 2 20.15 38.53 17.87
C LYS A 2 19.94 37.07 18.26
N GLN A 3 19.16 36.85 19.32
CA GLN A 3 18.81 35.51 19.81
C GLN A 3 17.90 34.79 18.80
N PRO A 4 18.01 33.46 18.65
CA PRO A 4 17.10 32.69 17.83
C PRO A 4 15.79 32.43 18.59
N LEU A 5 14.69 32.57 17.86
CA LEU A 5 13.33 32.25 18.29
C LEU A 5 13.20 30.73 18.43
N ASN A 6 12.79 30.27 19.61
CA ASN A 6 12.52 28.86 19.90
C ASN A 6 11.50 28.27 18.91
N LYS A 7 11.88 27.17 18.27
CA LYS A 7 10.97 26.31 17.51
C LYS A 7 10.06 25.57 18.49
N LEU A 8 8.79 25.95 18.55
CA LEU A 8 7.75 25.08 19.08
C LEU A 8 7.46 23.99 18.04
N LEU A 9 7.66 22.74 18.45
CA LEU A 9 7.20 21.54 17.77
C LEU A 9 5.67 21.51 17.89
N VAL A 10 4.98 21.84 16.80
CA VAL A 10 3.54 21.61 16.67
C VAL A 10 3.38 20.18 16.17
N ILE A 11 3.01 19.28 17.08
CA ILE A 11 2.52 17.94 16.75
C ILE A 11 1.10 18.13 16.22
N SER A 12 0.96 18.29 14.90
CA SER A 12 -0.35 18.25 14.25
C SER A 12 -0.73 16.79 14.03
N SER A 13 -1.59 16.29 14.91
CA SER A 13 -2.47 15.15 14.66
C SER A 13 -3.42 15.52 13.52
N LEU A 14 -3.06 15.20 12.28
CA LEU A 14 -3.93 15.36 11.11
C LEU A 14 -4.84 14.14 11.00
N ILE A 15 -6.14 14.36 11.15
CA ILE A 15 -7.20 13.39 10.89
C ILE A 15 -7.30 13.26 9.38
N LEU A 16 -7.06 12.05 8.87
CA LEU A 16 -6.93 11.73 7.45
C LEU A 16 -8.30 11.28 6.91
N THR A 17 -8.83 12.06 5.98
CA THR A 17 -10.18 11.91 5.43
C THR A 17 -10.12 11.28 4.05
N LEU A 18 -10.65 10.05 3.93
CA LEU A 18 -10.99 9.43 2.65
C LEU A 18 -12.47 9.69 2.38
N SER A 19 -12.82 10.41 1.31
CA SER A 19 -14.21 10.60 0.89
C SER A 19 -14.66 9.39 0.07
N ALA A 20 -15.68 8.65 0.53
CA ALA A 20 -16.31 7.62 -0.28
C ALA A 20 -16.98 8.28 -1.51
N CYS A 21 -16.69 7.70 -2.68
CA CYS A 21 -17.19 8.10 -3.98
C CYS A 21 -18.66 7.64 -4.13
N GLY A 22 -19.60 8.59 -4.19
CA GLY A 22 -21.03 8.34 -4.29
C GLY A 22 -21.77 9.59 -4.76
N GLY A 23 -21.65 9.90 -6.05
CA GLY A 23 -22.34 11.04 -6.68
C GLY A 23 -23.83 10.76 -6.87
N GLY A 24 -24.68 11.56 -6.22
CA GLY A 24 -26.12 11.63 -6.42
C GLY A 24 -26.57 13.09 -6.48
N ASP A 25 -27.34 13.39 -7.52
CA ASP A 25 -27.87 14.69 -7.98
C ASP A 25 -28.60 15.52 -6.90
N ASP A 26 -28.55 16.85 -7.03
CA ASP A 26 -29.09 17.82 -6.07
C ASP A 26 -30.61 17.67 -5.86
N GLY A 27 -31.02 17.31 -4.63
CA GLY A 27 -32.42 17.25 -4.24
C GLY A 27 -32.60 17.14 -2.73
N GLU A 28 -33.02 18.25 -2.11
CA GLU A 28 -33.52 18.50 -0.75
C GLU A 28 -33.30 17.44 0.35
N GLU A 29 -32.65 17.91 1.42
CA GLU A 29 -32.38 17.24 2.69
C GLU A 29 -33.56 16.43 3.25
N ASN A 30 -33.34 15.12 3.44
CA ASN A 30 -34.02 14.36 4.47
C ASN A 30 -33.08 13.31 5.06
N SER A 31 -32.70 13.52 6.32
CA SER A 31 -31.81 12.66 7.09
C SER A 31 -32.51 11.33 7.43
N ASN A 32 -32.14 10.28 6.70
CA ASN A 32 -32.32 8.88 7.11
C ASN A 32 -31.32 8.01 6.32
N ASN A 33 -30.06 8.03 6.73
CA ASN A 33 -29.05 7.09 6.22
C ASN A 33 -29.30 5.70 6.83
N ASN A 34 -30.22 4.96 6.23
CA ASN A 34 -30.29 3.52 6.40
C ASN A 34 -29.78 2.92 5.09
N SER A 35 -28.49 2.57 5.01
CA SER A 35 -27.99 1.79 3.88
C SER A 35 -28.69 0.44 3.95
N ASN A 36 -29.56 0.15 2.96
CA ASN A 36 -30.21 -1.15 2.82
C ASN A 36 -29.21 -2.16 2.23
N TYR A 37 -28.06 -2.31 2.88
CA TYR A 37 -27.13 -3.38 2.56
C TYR A 37 -27.76 -4.70 3.00
N VAL A 38 -28.14 -5.52 2.01
CA VAL A 38 -28.55 -6.90 2.24
C VAL A 38 -27.33 -7.76 1.91
N PRO A 39 -26.75 -8.47 2.90
CA PRO A 39 -25.61 -9.34 2.65
C PRO A 39 -25.94 -10.31 1.52
N PRO A 40 -25.03 -10.50 0.54
CA PRO A 40 -25.26 -11.48 -0.50
C PRO A 40 -25.49 -12.86 0.14
N ASN A 41 -26.46 -13.61 -0.37
CA ASN A 41 -26.73 -15.01 0.02
C ASN A 41 -25.59 -15.98 -0.44
N THR A 42 -24.35 -15.49 -0.53
CA THR A 42 -23.17 -16.29 -0.83
C THR A 42 -22.79 -17.11 0.39
N SER A 43 -22.45 -18.38 0.17
CA SER A 43 -21.84 -19.20 1.22
C SER A 43 -20.55 -18.52 1.70
N THR A 44 -20.48 -18.22 3.00
CA THR A 44 -19.24 -17.72 3.63
C THR A 44 -18.12 -18.73 3.44
N VAL A 45 -16.89 -18.23 3.27
CA VAL A 45 -15.72 -19.09 3.16
C VAL A 45 -15.52 -19.93 4.44
N SER A 46 -14.99 -21.14 4.27
CA SER A 46 -14.71 -22.04 5.40
C SER A 46 -13.46 -21.59 6.15
N GLY A 47 -13.48 -21.69 7.48
CA GLY A 47 -12.35 -21.34 8.32
C GLY A 47 -12.62 -21.62 9.80
N GLN A 48 -11.65 -21.29 10.66
CA GLN A 48 -11.72 -21.51 12.10
C GLN A 48 -11.19 -20.31 12.87
N PHE A 49 -11.69 -20.12 14.09
CA PHE A 49 -11.14 -19.13 15.01
C PHE A 49 -10.00 -19.72 15.82
N TYR A 50 -8.97 -18.91 16.02
CA TYR A 50 -7.75 -19.26 16.71
C TYR A 50 -7.39 -18.19 17.74
N ASN A 51 -6.56 -18.59 18.70
CA ASN A 51 -5.89 -17.67 19.60
C ASN A 51 -4.40 -17.63 19.27
N SER A 52 -3.85 -16.43 19.06
CA SER A 52 -2.47 -16.21 18.63
C SER A 52 -1.44 -16.72 19.63
N ILE A 53 -1.77 -16.81 20.92
CA ILE A 53 -0.89 -17.39 21.95
C ILE A 53 -0.67 -18.88 21.69
N ASN A 54 -1.67 -19.58 21.16
CA ASN A 54 -1.59 -21.00 20.87
C ASN A 54 -0.91 -21.29 19.52
N THR A 55 -1.09 -20.41 18.53
CA THR A 55 -0.58 -20.61 17.17
C THR A 55 0.75 -19.91 16.91
N GLY A 56 1.12 -18.93 17.72
CA GLY A 56 2.24 -18.03 17.48
C GLY A 56 1.99 -17.01 16.37
N LYS A 57 0.81 -17.00 15.73
CA LYS A 57 0.50 -16.13 14.60
C LYS A 57 -0.20 -14.86 15.06
N TYR A 58 0.48 -13.73 14.97
CA TYR A 58 -0.04 -12.42 15.39
C TYR A 58 -0.21 -11.49 14.18
N PHE A 59 -1.11 -10.51 14.29
CA PHE A 59 -1.21 -9.43 13.31
C PHE A 59 0.11 -8.66 13.25
N SER A 60 0.66 -8.30 14.42
CA SER A 60 2.02 -7.77 14.55
C SER A 60 2.74 -8.35 15.77
N THR A 61 4.06 -8.43 15.69
CA THR A 61 4.98 -8.84 16.77
C THR A 61 6.06 -7.79 17.02
N GLU A 62 5.97 -6.65 16.34
CA GLU A 62 6.94 -5.56 16.45
C GLU A 62 6.62 -4.67 17.65
N ASP A 63 7.65 -4.21 18.37
CA ASP A 63 7.48 -3.23 19.46
C ASP A 63 6.85 -1.91 18.96
N PHE A 64 7.20 -1.51 17.74
CA PHE A 64 6.75 -0.26 17.12
C PHE A 64 6.21 -0.52 15.71
N PRO A 65 5.02 -1.12 15.57
CA PRO A 65 4.42 -1.39 14.27
C PRO A 65 4.26 -0.10 13.47
N SER A 66 4.68 -0.13 12.20
CA SER A 66 4.64 1.05 11.33
C SER A 66 3.38 1.07 10.44
N TYR A 67 2.79 2.25 10.26
CA TYR A 67 1.67 2.43 9.33
C TYR A 67 2.03 2.07 7.88
N GLU A 68 3.32 2.15 7.52
CA GLU A 68 3.81 1.73 6.20
C GLU A 68 3.53 0.24 5.90
N GLN A 69 3.54 -0.61 6.93
CA GLN A 69 3.26 -2.04 6.77
C GLN A 69 1.81 -2.39 7.04
N TYR A 70 1.24 -1.82 8.11
CA TYR A 70 -0.03 -2.26 8.68
C TYR A 70 -1.21 -1.36 8.32
N GLY A 71 -0.99 -0.18 7.75
CA GLY A 71 -2.04 0.83 7.55
C GLY A 71 -2.41 1.58 8.82
N GLN A 72 -3.03 2.74 8.66
CA GLN A 72 -3.41 3.66 9.74
C GLN A 72 -4.57 3.14 10.60
N ASN A 73 -5.52 2.45 9.98
CA ASN A 73 -6.71 1.95 10.68
C ASN A 73 -6.47 0.63 11.41
N SER A 74 -5.26 0.06 11.35
CA SER A 74 -4.97 -1.23 11.96
C SER A 74 -4.53 -1.18 13.43
N ARG A 75 -4.47 0.01 14.02
CA ARG A 75 -3.92 0.22 15.36
C ARG A 75 -4.48 -0.71 16.42
N HIS A 76 -5.77 -0.99 16.37
CA HIS A 76 -6.42 -1.88 17.32
C HIS A 76 -6.00 -3.35 17.14
N CYS A 77 -5.75 -3.81 15.91
CA CYS A 77 -5.34 -5.19 15.65
C CYS A 77 -3.91 -5.50 16.12
N TYR A 78 -2.99 -4.53 16.14
CA TYR A 78 -1.65 -4.76 16.72
C TYR A 78 -1.50 -4.32 18.18
N GLN A 79 -2.42 -3.55 18.77
CA GLN A 79 -2.32 -3.11 20.18
C GLN A 79 -3.27 -3.84 21.13
N SER A 80 -4.50 -4.13 20.71
CA SER A 80 -5.58 -4.55 21.61
C SER A 80 -6.15 -5.91 21.23
N TYR A 81 -6.18 -6.24 19.94
CA TYR A 81 -6.88 -7.42 19.41
C TYR A 81 -5.95 -8.30 18.57
N ASN A 82 -4.73 -8.47 19.07
CA ASN A 82 -3.65 -9.15 18.38
C ASN A 82 -3.66 -10.68 18.62
N ASP A 83 -4.47 -11.14 19.58
CA ASP A 83 -4.47 -12.50 20.11
C ASP A 83 -5.67 -13.36 19.67
N TYR A 84 -6.59 -12.82 18.87
CA TYR A 84 -7.78 -13.53 18.37
C TYR A 84 -7.99 -13.26 16.88
N TYR A 85 -8.19 -14.32 16.10
CA TYR A 85 -8.39 -14.19 14.65
C TYR A 85 -9.16 -15.36 14.03
N PHE A 86 -9.77 -15.09 12.88
CA PHE A 86 -10.34 -16.11 12.00
C PHE A 86 -9.37 -16.41 10.86
N GLU A 87 -9.12 -17.69 10.58
CA GLU A 87 -8.24 -18.13 9.49
C GLU A 87 -9.03 -18.98 8.50
N SER A 88 -9.00 -18.57 7.23
CA SER A 88 -9.53 -19.30 6.07
C SER A 88 -8.37 -19.76 5.18
N GLU A 89 -8.66 -20.24 3.96
CA GLU A 89 -7.63 -20.71 3.02
C GLU A 89 -6.62 -19.61 2.67
N LYS A 90 -7.07 -18.37 2.42
CA LYS A 90 -6.21 -17.29 1.92
C LYS A 90 -6.12 -16.08 2.84
N THR A 91 -6.88 -16.06 3.95
CA THR A 91 -6.97 -14.86 4.80
C THR A 91 -6.79 -15.16 6.27
N MET A 92 -6.30 -14.16 6.99
CA MET A 92 -6.31 -14.09 8.45
C MET A 92 -6.98 -12.79 8.87
N VAL A 93 -8.10 -12.88 9.57
CA VAL A 93 -8.91 -11.73 9.98
C VAL A 93 -8.77 -11.50 11.47
N PHE A 94 -8.16 -10.39 11.84
CA PHE A 94 -7.98 -9.91 13.22
C PHE A 94 -8.97 -8.77 13.48
N GLY A 95 -9.38 -8.59 14.74
CA GLY A 95 -10.36 -7.58 15.10
C GLY A 95 -10.86 -7.75 16.53
N ASN A 96 -11.66 -6.78 16.99
CA ASN A 96 -12.26 -6.81 18.32
C ASN A 96 -13.01 -8.14 18.55
N PRO A 97 -12.66 -8.96 19.57
CA PRO A 97 -13.34 -10.23 19.83
C PRO A 97 -14.81 -10.06 20.24
N ASP A 98 -15.24 -8.84 20.62
CA ASP A 98 -16.64 -8.52 20.89
C ASP A 98 -17.48 -8.31 19.61
N LEU A 99 -16.84 -8.22 18.44
CA LEU A 99 -17.56 -8.18 17.16
C LEU A 99 -18.19 -9.55 16.85
N PRO A 100 -19.34 -9.57 16.15
CA PRO A 100 -19.95 -10.83 15.72
C PRO A 100 -18.99 -11.68 14.88
N GLU A 101 -18.97 -13.00 15.12
CA GLU A 101 -18.18 -13.93 14.29
C GLU A 101 -18.52 -13.86 12.79
N SER A 102 -19.74 -13.41 12.45
CA SER A 102 -20.16 -13.19 11.07
C SER A 102 -19.29 -12.16 10.37
N ASP A 103 -18.84 -11.11 11.07
CA ASP A 103 -18.05 -10.03 10.47
C ASP A 103 -16.69 -10.54 10.01
N PHE A 104 -16.06 -11.40 10.82
CA PHE A 104 -14.79 -12.05 10.47
C PHE A 104 -14.93 -12.96 9.26
N LYS A 105 -15.99 -13.79 9.24
CA LYS A 105 -16.27 -14.70 8.12
C LYS A 105 -16.62 -13.94 6.85
N GLN A 106 -17.36 -12.83 6.98
CA GLN A 106 -17.76 -12.01 5.85
C GLN A 106 -16.57 -11.24 5.27
N ALA A 107 -15.69 -10.68 6.12
CA ALA A 107 -14.44 -10.05 5.71
C ALA A 107 -13.55 -11.01 4.92
N ALA A 108 -13.33 -12.23 5.43
CA ALA A 108 -12.62 -13.28 4.71
C ALA A 108 -13.29 -13.57 3.36
N THR A 109 -14.62 -13.67 3.33
CA THR A 109 -15.40 -13.93 2.10
C THR A 109 -15.24 -12.82 1.07
N TRP A 110 -15.31 -11.54 1.48
CA TRP A 110 -15.09 -10.41 0.59
C TRP A 110 -13.69 -10.43 -0.01
N VAL A 111 -12.68 -10.67 0.81
CA VAL A 111 -11.29 -10.71 0.34
C VAL A 111 -11.05 -11.85 -0.63
N GLU A 112 -11.44 -13.08 -0.28
CA GLU A 112 -11.18 -14.25 -1.14
C GLU A 112 -11.93 -14.16 -2.47
N ASN A 113 -13.17 -13.68 -2.46
CA ASN A 113 -13.96 -13.53 -3.69
C ASN A 113 -13.42 -12.44 -4.63
N ASN A 114 -12.74 -11.41 -4.09
CA ASN A 114 -12.22 -10.30 -4.90
C ASN A 114 -10.71 -10.42 -5.20
N LEU A 115 -9.95 -11.27 -4.50
CA LEU A 115 -8.52 -11.43 -4.72
C LEU A 115 -8.20 -11.92 -6.14
N THR A 116 -8.92 -12.94 -6.64
CA THR A 116 -8.71 -13.43 -8.01
C THR A 116 -9.01 -12.35 -9.06
N SER A 117 -10.05 -11.55 -8.85
CA SER A 117 -10.40 -10.43 -9.74
C SER A 117 -9.32 -9.34 -9.70
N ALA A 118 -8.83 -8.97 -8.51
CA ALA A 118 -7.75 -7.99 -8.35
C ALA A 118 -6.46 -8.43 -9.07
N LEU A 119 -6.03 -9.68 -8.85
CA LEU A 119 -4.85 -10.28 -9.50
C LEU A 119 -5.01 -10.33 -11.03
N THR A 120 -6.20 -10.72 -11.51
CA THR A 120 -6.53 -10.77 -12.94
C THR A 120 -6.48 -9.38 -13.57
N SER A 121 -7.09 -8.37 -12.94
CA SER A 121 -7.04 -6.98 -13.42
C SER A 121 -5.61 -6.43 -13.43
N MET A 122 -4.79 -6.80 -12.45
CA MET A 122 -3.37 -6.46 -12.40
C MET A 122 -2.53 -7.23 -13.44
N GLY A 123 -3.03 -8.35 -13.96
CA GLY A 123 -2.34 -9.18 -14.95
C GLY A 123 -1.21 -10.01 -14.36
N ILE A 124 -1.35 -10.44 -13.09
CA ILE A 124 -0.38 -11.32 -12.40
C ILE A 124 -1.09 -12.56 -11.82
N SER A 125 -0.33 -13.63 -11.63
CA SER A 125 -0.80 -14.81 -10.91
C SER A 125 -0.71 -14.66 -9.39
N GLU A 126 -1.43 -15.51 -8.66
CA GLU A 126 -1.35 -15.58 -7.19
C GLU A 126 0.05 -15.95 -6.71
N GLN A 127 0.73 -16.87 -7.40
CA GLN A 127 2.12 -17.23 -7.09
C GLN A 127 3.05 -16.02 -7.26
N GLU A 128 2.94 -15.29 -8.37
CA GLU A 128 3.75 -14.08 -8.58
C GLU A 128 3.49 -13.01 -7.52
N PHE A 129 2.27 -12.90 -7.01
CA PHE A 129 1.96 -11.98 -5.93
C PHE A 129 2.64 -12.39 -4.63
N PHE A 130 2.53 -13.65 -4.20
CA PHE A 130 3.16 -14.10 -2.94
C PHE A 130 4.69 -14.16 -3.04
N ASP A 131 5.25 -14.46 -4.21
CA ASP A 131 6.70 -14.37 -4.47
C ASP A 131 7.23 -12.94 -4.33
N ALA A 132 6.41 -11.93 -4.66
CA ALA A 132 6.77 -10.52 -4.59
C ALA A 132 6.42 -9.88 -3.23
N LYS A 133 5.34 -10.34 -2.58
CA LYS A 133 4.91 -9.87 -1.27
C LYS A 133 6.02 -10.14 -0.25
N THR A 134 6.25 -9.18 0.63
CA THR A 134 7.24 -9.39 1.68
C THR A 134 6.83 -10.55 2.60
N SER A 135 7.73 -11.52 2.72
CA SER A 135 7.60 -12.68 3.63
C SER A 135 8.17 -12.38 5.02
N ILE A 136 8.82 -11.23 5.21
CA ILE A 136 9.45 -10.81 6.45
C ILE A 136 8.84 -9.47 6.87
N ARG A 137 8.57 -9.30 8.16
CA ARG A 137 8.09 -8.02 8.70
C ARG A 137 9.11 -6.91 8.44
N LEU A 138 8.63 -5.72 8.03
CA LEU A 138 9.48 -4.62 7.63
C LEU A 138 10.36 -4.12 8.78
N GLY A 139 9.89 -4.14 10.02
CA GLY A 139 10.71 -3.80 11.18
C GLY A 139 11.96 -4.66 11.30
N ARG A 140 11.86 -5.97 11.07
CA ARG A 140 13.04 -6.84 11.11
C ARG A 140 14.03 -6.50 9.99
N LEU A 141 13.55 -6.27 8.77
CA LEU A 141 14.43 -5.84 7.67
C LEU A 141 15.13 -4.51 7.99
N LYS A 142 14.40 -3.55 8.56
CA LYS A 142 14.96 -2.26 8.99
C LYS A 142 15.99 -2.42 10.12
N GLU A 143 15.75 -3.31 11.09
CA GLU A 143 16.72 -3.66 12.13
C GLU A 143 18.00 -4.29 11.55
N ILE A 144 17.86 -5.26 10.64
CA ILE A 144 19.00 -5.89 9.96
C ILE A 144 19.84 -4.84 9.23
N ARG A 145 19.20 -3.95 8.45
CA ARG A 145 19.89 -2.84 7.80
C ARG A 145 20.66 -1.99 8.82
N ASN A 146 20.04 -1.63 9.94
CA ASN A 146 20.68 -0.80 10.97
C ASN A 146 21.89 -1.50 11.61
N TRP A 147 21.82 -2.81 11.84
CA TRP A 147 22.93 -3.59 12.37
C TRP A 147 24.04 -3.82 11.33
N LEU A 148 23.69 -4.02 10.06
CA LEU A 148 24.68 -4.04 8.97
C LEU A 148 25.41 -2.70 8.89
N TYR A 149 24.68 -1.58 8.94
CA TYR A 149 25.27 -0.24 8.98
C TYR A 149 26.24 -0.04 10.16
N GLN A 150 25.91 -0.57 11.33
CA GLN A 150 26.74 -0.48 12.54
C GLN A 150 27.83 -1.54 12.65
N LYS A 151 27.98 -2.41 11.64
CA LYS A 151 28.90 -3.56 11.68
C LYS A 151 28.61 -4.51 12.87
N GLY A 152 27.34 -4.66 13.21
CA GLY A 152 26.84 -5.39 14.37
C GLY A 152 26.80 -6.90 14.24
N TYR A 153 27.04 -7.48 13.04
CA TYR A 153 27.03 -8.92 12.80
C TYR A 153 28.45 -9.46 12.63
N PRO A 154 29.14 -9.96 13.68
CA PRO A 154 30.58 -10.27 13.61
C PRO A 154 30.94 -11.35 12.57
N SER A 155 30.01 -12.25 12.28
CA SER A 155 30.18 -13.33 11.30
C SER A 155 29.79 -12.94 9.88
N PHE A 156 29.28 -11.71 9.66
CA PHE A 156 28.91 -11.23 8.33
C PHE A 156 30.15 -10.72 7.58
N SER A 157 30.22 -10.99 6.28
CA SER A 157 31.35 -10.57 5.45
C SER A 157 31.19 -9.13 4.98
N TYR A 158 31.77 -8.19 5.73
CA TYR A 158 31.78 -6.77 5.34
C TYR A 158 32.87 -6.46 4.29
N PRO A 159 32.65 -5.46 3.41
CA PRO A 159 33.67 -4.92 2.53
C PRO A 159 34.92 -4.47 3.30
N ALA A 160 36.10 -4.69 2.74
CA ALA A 160 37.37 -4.39 3.41
C ALA A 160 37.53 -2.88 3.70
N GLU A 161 36.95 -2.05 2.83
CA GLU A 161 36.95 -0.60 2.89
C GLU A 161 35.78 -0.01 3.68
N PHE A 162 34.91 -0.83 4.29
CA PHE A 162 33.68 -0.39 4.96
C PHE A 162 33.95 0.68 6.03
N ASP A 163 35.02 0.53 6.81
CA ASP A 163 35.37 1.47 7.88
C ASP A 163 35.92 2.81 7.35
N ASN A 164 36.29 2.87 6.07
CA ASN A 164 36.76 4.10 5.40
C ASN A 164 35.65 4.84 4.64
N TRP A 165 34.47 4.25 4.54
CA TRP A 165 33.33 4.85 3.87
C TRP A 165 32.70 5.96 4.70
N THR A 166 32.09 6.92 4.01
CA THR A 166 31.19 7.89 4.63
C THR A 166 29.95 7.19 5.20
N SER A 167 29.29 7.82 6.17
CA SER A 167 28.03 7.29 6.73
C SER A 167 26.98 7.05 5.65
N GLN A 168 26.96 7.88 4.60
CA GLN A 168 26.05 7.69 3.47
C GLN A 168 26.37 6.40 2.72
N GLN A 169 27.63 6.20 2.32
CA GLN A 169 28.06 5.00 1.61
C GLN A 169 27.81 3.71 2.41
N GLN A 170 28.04 3.74 3.73
CA GLN A 170 27.74 2.61 4.61
C GLN A 170 26.24 2.30 4.66
N ASN A 171 25.39 3.33 4.78
CA ASN A 171 23.94 3.16 4.80
C ASN A 171 23.41 2.66 3.45
N ASP A 172 23.92 3.19 2.34
CA ASP A 172 23.60 2.73 0.97
C ASP A 172 23.94 1.26 0.79
N TRP A 173 25.14 0.86 1.20
CA TRP A 173 25.57 -0.52 1.14
C TRP A 173 24.72 -1.43 2.02
N ALA A 174 24.43 -1.03 3.27
CA ALA A 174 23.61 -1.82 4.18
C ALA A 174 22.19 -2.01 3.63
N THR A 175 21.64 -0.96 3.03
CA THR A 175 20.33 -0.98 2.37
C THR A 175 20.33 -1.93 1.18
N LYS A 176 21.31 -1.78 0.27
CA LYS A 176 21.51 -2.67 -0.89
C LYS A 176 21.67 -4.13 -0.48
N THR A 177 22.48 -4.37 0.54
CA THR A 177 22.75 -5.71 1.08
C THR A 177 21.47 -6.31 1.62
N THR A 178 20.74 -5.58 2.47
CA THR A 178 19.47 -6.06 3.07
C THR A 178 18.42 -6.40 2.01
N LYS A 179 18.29 -5.59 0.94
CA LYS A 179 17.33 -5.85 -0.16
C LYS A 179 17.64 -7.12 -0.95
N ASN A 180 18.91 -7.53 -0.95
CA ASN A 180 19.37 -8.70 -1.69
C ASN A 180 19.48 -9.96 -0.82
N LEU A 181 19.18 -9.87 0.48
CA LEU A 181 19.17 -11.05 1.35
C LEU A 181 18.04 -12.00 0.95
N THR A 182 18.36 -13.28 0.88
CA THR A 182 17.38 -14.36 0.82
C THR A 182 16.66 -14.50 2.17
N THR A 183 15.51 -15.17 2.17
CA THR A 183 14.80 -15.49 3.43
C THR A 183 15.68 -16.29 4.39
N ASP A 184 16.44 -17.26 3.90
CA ASP A 184 17.35 -18.07 4.74
C ASP A 184 18.47 -17.23 5.35
N GLU A 185 19.02 -16.25 4.62
CA GLU A 185 20.01 -15.33 5.17
C GLU A 185 19.41 -14.41 6.25
N VAL A 186 18.18 -13.95 6.07
CA VAL A 186 17.45 -13.18 7.10
C VAL A 186 17.21 -14.01 8.34
N VAL A 187 16.78 -15.27 8.20
CA VAL A 187 16.60 -16.23 9.31
C VAL A 187 17.92 -16.40 10.05
N ASN A 188 18.99 -16.74 9.34
CA ASN A 188 20.31 -16.94 9.93
C ASN A 188 20.83 -15.68 10.65
N LEU A 189 20.65 -14.49 10.09
CA LEU A 189 21.01 -13.23 10.75
C LEU A 189 20.17 -12.98 12.00
N THR A 190 18.90 -13.38 12.00
CA THR A 190 17.97 -13.16 13.13
C THR A 190 18.25 -14.12 14.27
N GLU A 191 18.47 -15.39 14.00
CA GLU A 191 18.77 -16.40 15.03
C GLU A 191 20.12 -16.17 15.73
N ASN A 192 21.07 -15.54 15.03
CA ASN A 192 22.39 -15.21 15.57
C ASN A 192 22.49 -13.77 16.13
N ASP A 193 21.38 -13.02 16.19
CA ASP A 193 21.33 -11.67 16.75
C ASP A 193 20.99 -11.72 18.25
N PRO A 194 21.97 -11.55 19.16
CA PRO A 194 21.70 -11.67 20.59
C PRO A 194 20.84 -10.52 21.15
N TYR A 195 20.66 -9.45 20.38
CA TYR A 195 19.92 -8.25 20.77
C TYR A 195 18.51 -8.20 20.20
N THR A 196 18.12 -9.17 19.38
CA THR A 196 16.80 -9.16 18.76
C THR A 196 15.70 -9.59 19.74
N GLN A 197 14.52 -8.99 19.59
CA GLN A 197 13.30 -9.39 20.29
C GLN A 197 12.70 -10.67 19.71
N TYR A 198 12.92 -10.93 18.42
CA TYR A 198 12.34 -12.08 17.72
C TYR A 198 13.01 -13.38 18.18
N LYS A 199 12.24 -14.34 18.69
CA LYS A 199 12.74 -15.61 19.26
C LYS A 199 12.39 -16.82 18.42
N THR A 200 11.39 -16.69 17.55
CA THR A 200 10.85 -17.75 16.70
C THR A 200 10.61 -17.21 15.29
N GLU A 201 10.55 -18.09 14.28
CA GLU A 201 10.25 -17.69 12.90
C GLU A 201 8.94 -16.91 12.80
N SER A 202 7.90 -17.30 13.55
CA SER A 202 6.60 -16.60 13.56
C SER A 202 6.66 -15.16 14.05
N ASP A 203 7.74 -14.78 14.75
CA ASP A 203 7.91 -13.41 15.22
C ASP A 203 8.32 -12.47 14.09
N TYR A 204 8.89 -12.94 12.99
CA TYR A 204 9.37 -12.07 11.91
C TYR A 204 8.96 -12.51 10.51
N LYS A 205 8.54 -13.76 10.34
CA LYS A 205 8.01 -14.30 9.10
C LYS A 205 6.49 -14.08 9.03
N LEU A 206 6.03 -13.63 7.89
CA LEU A 206 4.62 -13.49 7.56
C LEU A 206 4.12 -14.76 6.87
N GLU A 207 2.84 -15.06 7.08
CA GLU A 207 2.17 -16.12 6.34
C GLU A 207 1.87 -15.65 4.90
N ASP A 208 1.82 -16.62 3.97
CA ASP A 208 1.35 -16.40 2.59
C ASP A 208 -0.17 -16.31 2.56
N LYS A 209 -0.69 -15.29 3.25
CA LYS A 209 -2.11 -14.94 3.36
C LYS A 209 -2.28 -13.43 3.31
N ILE A 210 -3.50 -13.01 3.00
CA ILE A 210 -3.94 -11.62 3.16
C ILE A 210 -4.32 -11.40 4.63
N TYR A 211 -3.61 -10.49 5.28
CA TYR A 211 -3.93 -10.07 6.64
C TYR A 211 -5.03 -9.01 6.59
N VAL A 212 -6.10 -9.23 7.35
CA VAL A 212 -7.24 -8.33 7.42
C VAL A 212 -7.34 -7.80 8.84
N CYS A 213 -7.37 -6.48 9.01
CA CYS A 213 -7.75 -5.87 10.27
C CYS A 213 -9.17 -5.30 10.18
N LEU A 214 -10.07 -5.82 11.03
CA LEU A 214 -11.39 -5.25 11.24
C LEU A 214 -11.32 -4.08 12.21
N HIS A 215 -11.86 -2.94 11.79
CA HIS A 215 -11.98 -1.76 12.63
C HIS A 215 -13.44 -1.31 12.82
N GLU A 216 -13.67 -0.57 13.90
CA GLU A 216 -15.00 -0.18 14.35
C GLU A 216 -15.35 1.27 13.97
N ASN A 217 -14.77 1.75 12.86
CA ASN A 217 -15.05 3.08 12.35
C ASN A 217 -16.53 3.16 11.94
N THR A 218 -17.24 4.15 12.47
CA THR A 218 -18.67 4.36 12.22
C THR A 218 -18.95 5.18 10.97
N GLN A 219 -17.91 5.74 10.36
CA GLN A 219 -18.03 6.52 9.13
C GLN A 219 -17.62 5.65 7.93
N PRO A 220 -18.32 5.78 6.78
CA PRO A 220 -17.88 5.16 5.53
C PRO A 220 -16.55 5.77 5.01
N TYR A 221 -16.18 6.93 5.54
CA TYR A 221 -14.93 7.60 5.27
C TYR A 221 -13.77 6.90 5.97
N GLY A 222 -12.78 6.47 5.18
CA GLY A 222 -11.68 5.65 5.68
C GLY A 222 -12.13 4.26 6.10
N TRP A 223 -13.14 3.73 5.41
CA TRP A 223 -13.64 2.38 5.66
C TRP A 223 -12.68 1.29 5.21
N GLY A 224 -11.86 1.55 4.18
CA GLY A 224 -10.90 0.61 3.64
C GLY A 224 -9.51 1.24 3.48
N GLU A 225 -8.47 0.43 3.64
CA GLU A 225 -7.08 0.79 3.33
C GLU A 225 -6.29 -0.46 2.95
N GLY A 226 -5.69 -0.48 1.76
CA GLY A 226 -4.71 -1.47 1.35
C GLY A 226 -3.34 -1.22 1.97
N THR A 227 -2.67 -2.30 2.36
CA THR A 227 -1.43 -2.28 3.15
C THR A 227 -0.40 -3.23 2.55
N ALA A 228 0.82 -3.25 3.09
CA ALA A 228 1.87 -4.14 2.57
C ALA A 228 1.59 -5.64 2.82
N ILE A 229 0.71 -5.99 3.76
CA ILE A 229 0.43 -7.38 4.14
C ILE A 229 -1.02 -7.82 3.88
N GLY A 230 -1.88 -6.89 3.49
CA GLY A 230 -3.29 -7.13 3.22
C GLY A 230 -4.10 -5.85 3.35
N ILE A 231 -5.27 -5.88 3.98
CA ILE A 231 -6.18 -4.72 4.04
C ILE A 231 -6.65 -4.43 5.47
N THR A 232 -7.07 -3.20 5.72
CA THR A 232 -7.89 -2.83 6.87
C THR A 232 -9.27 -2.47 6.37
N ILE A 233 -10.32 -2.96 7.02
CA ILE A 233 -11.71 -2.69 6.62
C ILE A 233 -12.63 -2.54 7.83
N GLY A 234 -13.72 -1.80 7.65
CA GLY A 234 -14.76 -1.69 8.67
C GLY A 234 -15.55 -2.98 8.87
N ALA A 235 -16.00 -3.21 10.10
CA ALA A 235 -16.83 -4.36 10.42
C ALA A 235 -18.23 -4.24 9.80
N GLU A 236 -18.73 -5.33 9.20
CA GLU A 236 -20.04 -5.38 8.52
C GLU A 236 -21.19 -4.94 9.43
N SER A 237 -21.17 -5.34 10.70
CA SER A 237 -22.21 -5.03 11.67
C SER A 237 -22.30 -3.54 12.05
N ILE A 238 -21.34 -2.70 11.63
CA ILE A 238 -21.28 -1.29 11.98
C ILE A 238 -21.71 -0.41 10.81
N VAL A 239 -21.01 -0.50 9.69
CA VAL A 239 -21.30 0.26 8.47
C VAL A 239 -20.70 -0.45 7.26
N VAL A 240 -21.43 -0.47 6.14
CA VAL A 240 -20.97 -1.02 4.88
C VAL A 240 -21.16 0.03 3.78
N PRO A 241 -20.09 0.43 3.08
CA PRO A 241 -20.18 1.32 1.93
C PRO A 241 -20.93 0.69 0.76
N ASP A 242 -21.45 1.54 -0.13
CA ASP A 242 -21.97 1.09 -1.42
C ASP A 242 -20.85 0.48 -2.28
N ASP A 243 -21.22 -0.39 -3.23
CA ASP A 243 -20.29 -1.05 -4.15
C ASP A 243 -19.11 -1.77 -3.46
N ILE A 244 -19.37 -2.39 -2.29
CA ILE A 244 -18.36 -3.05 -1.44
C ILE A 244 -17.37 -3.94 -2.20
N ASN A 245 -17.80 -4.71 -3.20
CA ASN A 245 -16.89 -5.57 -3.96
C ASN A 245 -15.84 -4.77 -4.74
N LYS A 246 -16.22 -3.63 -5.33
CA LYS A 246 -15.27 -2.74 -6.01
C LYS A 246 -14.31 -2.12 -4.99
N LEU A 247 -14.81 -1.72 -3.83
CA LEU A 247 -13.97 -1.17 -2.76
C LEU A 247 -12.95 -2.19 -2.25
N ILE A 248 -13.37 -3.43 -1.98
CA ILE A 248 -12.45 -4.49 -1.57
C ILE A 248 -11.44 -4.77 -2.68
N GLN A 249 -11.86 -4.82 -3.94
CA GLN A 249 -10.94 -4.98 -5.06
C GLN A 249 -9.93 -3.82 -5.16
N HIS A 250 -10.36 -2.58 -4.92
CA HIS A 250 -9.51 -1.38 -4.87
C HIS A 250 -8.41 -1.50 -3.80
N GLU A 251 -8.77 -1.87 -2.57
CA GLU A 251 -7.78 -2.05 -1.49
C GLU A 251 -6.84 -3.25 -1.72
N LEU A 252 -7.33 -4.32 -2.35
CA LEU A 252 -6.48 -5.43 -2.77
C LEU A 252 -5.52 -5.04 -3.89
N ILE A 253 -5.90 -4.14 -4.80
CA ILE A 253 -4.98 -3.59 -5.79
C ILE A 253 -3.86 -2.80 -5.11
N HIS A 254 -4.15 -2.00 -4.08
CA HIS A 254 -3.10 -1.36 -3.28
C HIS A 254 -2.17 -2.37 -2.61
N THR A 255 -2.71 -3.47 -2.08
CA THR A 255 -1.89 -4.56 -1.53
C THR A 255 -0.94 -5.15 -2.59
N ILE A 256 -1.45 -5.38 -3.81
CA ILE A 256 -0.64 -5.87 -4.94
C ILE A 256 0.39 -4.82 -5.36
N GLN A 257 0.04 -3.54 -5.37
CA GLN A 257 0.98 -2.45 -5.64
C GLN A 257 2.13 -2.46 -4.64
N HIS A 258 1.86 -2.64 -3.34
CA HIS A 258 2.91 -2.76 -2.33
C HIS A 258 3.85 -3.92 -2.65
N ALA A 259 3.32 -5.12 -2.92
CA ALA A 259 4.13 -6.29 -3.26
C ALA A 259 5.02 -6.06 -4.50
N LEU A 260 4.51 -5.37 -5.52
CA LEU A 260 5.24 -5.18 -6.78
C LEU A 260 6.22 -4.01 -6.76
N SER A 261 6.01 -3.03 -5.88
CA SER A 261 6.63 -1.70 -6.05
C SER A 261 7.29 -1.16 -4.79
N ALA A 262 6.94 -1.66 -3.61
CA ALA A 262 7.55 -1.27 -2.36
C ALA A 262 8.79 -2.12 -2.04
N ASP A 263 9.60 -1.62 -1.12
CA ASP A 263 10.56 -2.42 -0.38
C ASP A 263 10.50 -1.98 1.10
N PHE A 264 11.46 -2.39 1.94
CA PHE A 264 11.46 -1.98 3.34
C PHE A 264 11.73 -0.48 3.58
N ASP A 265 12.11 0.29 2.55
CA ASP A 265 12.20 1.76 2.62
C ASP A 265 10.88 2.45 2.25
N GLY A 266 9.86 1.68 1.83
CA GLY A 266 8.49 2.15 1.68
C GLY A 266 7.91 2.03 0.28
N PHE A 267 6.69 2.56 0.14
CA PHE A 267 5.92 2.59 -1.09
C PHE A 267 6.45 3.66 -2.06
N LYS A 268 6.54 3.32 -3.35
CA LYS A 268 7.27 4.16 -4.33
C LYS A 268 6.40 4.86 -5.36
N LEU A 269 5.12 4.48 -5.48
CA LEU A 269 4.22 5.10 -6.47
C LEU A 269 3.70 6.46 -5.95
N PRO A 270 3.56 7.46 -6.82
CA PRO A 270 2.88 8.70 -6.47
C PRO A 270 1.39 8.44 -6.30
N ARG A 271 0.74 9.26 -5.48
CA ARG A 271 -0.67 9.12 -5.11
C ARG A 271 -1.61 9.03 -6.32
N TRP A 272 -1.47 9.93 -7.29
CA TRP A 272 -2.33 9.91 -8.48
C TRP A 272 -2.24 8.57 -9.25
N PHE A 273 -1.07 7.94 -9.27
CA PHE A 273 -0.86 6.69 -9.99
C PHE A 273 -1.43 5.52 -9.21
N SER A 274 -1.12 5.43 -7.90
CA SER A 274 -1.58 4.33 -7.07
C SER A 274 -3.10 4.30 -6.96
N GLU A 275 -3.71 5.46 -6.67
CA GLU A 275 -5.18 5.59 -6.58
C GLU A 275 -5.81 5.43 -7.97
N GLY A 276 -5.23 6.03 -9.00
CA GLY A 276 -5.76 5.92 -10.37
C GLY A 276 -5.77 4.51 -10.92
N GLN A 277 -4.71 3.73 -10.66
CA GLN A 277 -4.67 2.32 -11.00
C GLN A 277 -5.74 1.53 -10.24
N ALA A 278 -5.89 1.77 -8.94
CA ALA A 278 -6.86 1.07 -8.11
C ALA A 278 -8.31 1.40 -8.51
N VAL A 279 -8.63 2.67 -8.77
CA VAL A 279 -9.93 3.13 -9.29
C VAL A 279 -10.25 2.46 -10.62
N TYR A 280 -9.33 2.54 -11.58
CA TYR A 280 -9.57 2.03 -12.93
C TYR A 280 -9.72 0.50 -12.95
N LEU A 281 -8.86 -0.22 -12.23
CA LEU A 281 -8.81 -1.70 -12.28
C LEU A 281 -9.86 -2.38 -11.38
N SER A 282 -10.40 -1.68 -10.39
CA SER A 282 -11.55 -2.14 -9.58
C SER A 282 -12.91 -1.88 -10.26
N GLY A 283 -12.92 -1.12 -11.36
CA GLY A 283 -14.16 -0.75 -12.06
C GLY A 283 -14.98 0.32 -11.34
N MET A 284 -14.34 1.10 -10.46
CA MET A 284 -14.92 2.35 -9.96
C MET A 284 -15.06 3.38 -11.07
N SER A 285 -15.82 4.45 -10.80
CA SER A 285 -16.05 5.52 -11.76
C SER A 285 -14.76 6.20 -12.19
N VAL A 286 -14.66 6.47 -13.48
CA VAL A 286 -13.54 7.18 -14.11
C VAL A 286 -14.09 8.39 -14.84
N ALA A 287 -13.39 9.52 -14.74
CA ALA A 287 -13.80 10.76 -15.37
C ALA A 287 -13.90 10.57 -16.88
N LYS A 288 -14.90 11.20 -17.51
CA LYS A 288 -15.02 11.19 -18.96
C LYS A 288 -13.82 11.89 -19.58
N LYS A 289 -13.31 11.36 -20.70
CA LYS A 289 -12.19 11.99 -21.44
C LYS A 289 -12.45 13.46 -21.75
N THR A 290 -13.70 13.85 -22.04
CA THR A 290 -14.10 15.23 -22.34
C THR A 290 -13.99 16.19 -21.17
N ASN A 291 -13.95 15.67 -19.94
CA ASN A 291 -13.90 16.47 -18.71
C ASN A 291 -12.47 16.62 -18.21
N HIS A 292 -11.46 16.19 -18.98
CA HIS A 292 -10.07 16.15 -18.54
C HIS A 292 -9.50 17.48 -18.01
N ASN A 293 -10.12 18.61 -18.35
CA ASN A 293 -9.74 19.97 -17.94
C ASN A 293 -10.28 20.38 -16.56
N GLU A 294 -11.05 19.52 -15.88
CA GLU A 294 -11.63 19.81 -14.56
C GLU A 294 -10.65 19.55 -13.39
N TYR A 295 -9.54 18.83 -13.63
CA TYR A 295 -8.55 18.49 -12.60
C TYR A 295 -7.16 18.18 -13.19
N ASP A 296 -6.08 18.46 -12.44
CA ASP A 296 -4.68 18.19 -12.80
C ASP A 296 -4.12 16.98 -12.03
N PRO A 297 -4.49 15.73 -12.39
CA PRO A 297 -4.20 14.56 -11.58
C PRO A 297 -2.70 14.31 -11.40
N THR A 298 -1.89 14.54 -12.44
CA THR A 298 -0.46 14.21 -12.47
C THR A 298 0.40 15.08 -11.53
N LEU A 299 -0.17 16.15 -10.97
CA LEU A 299 0.49 17.02 -9.99
C LEU A 299 0.36 16.51 -8.55
N VAL A 300 -0.49 15.52 -8.30
CA VAL A 300 -0.72 14.99 -6.94
C VAL A 300 0.24 13.83 -6.65
N VAL A 301 1.35 14.14 -5.98
CA VAL A 301 2.37 13.15 -5.60
C VAL A 301 2.07 12.57 -4.22
N TYR A 302 1.64 13.42 -3.29
CA TYR A 302 1.30 13.08 -1.90
C TYR A 302 -0.17 13.40 -1.59
N PHE A 303 -0.67 12.84 -0.49
CA PHE A 303 -2.01 13.17 0.04
C PHE A 303 -2.21 14.68 0.25
N SER A 304 -1.17 15.37 0.74
CA SER A 304 -1.20 16.83 0.97
C SER A 304 -1.31 17.67 -0.30
N ASP A 305 -1.08 17.08 -1.46
CA ASP A 305 -1.14 17.77 -2.75
C ASP A 305 -2.57 17.73 -3.33
N GLU A 306 -3.46 16.92 -2.75
CA GLU A 306 -4.87 16.88 -3.16
C GLU A 306 -5.56 18.20 -2.85
N TYR A 307 -6.46 18.59 -3.76
CA TYR A 307 -7.24 19.80 -3.62
C TYR A 307 -8.66 19.59 -4.15
N GLY A 308 -9.59 20.44 -3.72
CA GLY A 308 -10.98 20.36 -4.15
C GLY A 308 -11.69 19.10 -3.63
N ASN A 309 -12.57 18.54 -4.45
CA ASN A 309 -13.41 17.40 -4.09
C ASN A 309 -12.66 16.07 -4.34
N SER A 310 -12.50 15.23 -3.31
CA SER A 310 -11.76 13.97 -3.43
C SER A 310 -12.40 12.99 -4.42
N SER A 311 -13.73 12.92 -4.50
CA SER A 311 -14.44 12.06 -5.45
C SER A 311 -14.06 12.44 -6.89
N LEU A 312 -14.04 13.74 -7.18
CA LEU A 312 -13.59 14.26 -8.48
C LEU A 312 -12.12 13.92 -8.72
N ALA A 313 -11.25 14.12 -7.73
CA ALA A 313 -9.83 13.81 -7.86
C ALA A 313 -9.58 12.34 -8.25
N TYR A 314 -10.27 11.39 -7.58
CA TYR A 314 -10.14 9.95 -7.82
C TYR A 314 -10.59 9.54 -9.23
N GLU A 315 -11.72 10.06 -9.70
CA GLU A 315 -12.19 9.82 -11.07
C GLU A 315 -11.16 10.29 -12.11
N HIS A 316 -10.49 11.41 -11.85
CA HIS A 316 -9.44 11.95 -12.72
C HIS A 316 -8.10 11.21 -12.61
N TYR A 317 -7.75 10.67 -11.43
CA TYR A 317 -6.64 9.72 -11.30
C TYR A 317 -6.88 8.49 -12.16
N GLY A 318 -8.10 7.95 -12.13
CA GLY A 318 -8.52 6.84 -12.98
C GLY A 318 -8.35 7.15 -14.48
N LEU A 319 -8.70 8.35 -14.91
CA LEU A 319 -8.57 8.78 -16.31
C LEU A 319 -7.08 8.92 -16.71
N ALA A 320 -6.27 9.52 -15.84
CA ALA A 320 -4.83 9.65 -16.07
C ALA A 320 -4.15 8.28 -16.14
N TYR A 321 -4.53 7.33 -15.28
CA TYR A 321 -4.04 5.96 -15.36
C TYR A 321 -4.51 5.26 -16.63
N GLN A 322 -5.79 5.42 -17.01
CA GLN A 322 -6.36 4.83 -18.22
C GLN A 322 -5.54 5.20 -19.46
N TYR A 323 -5.15 6.46 -19.62
CA TYR A 323 -4.32 6.89 -20.75
C TYR A 323 -2.99 6.12 -20.82
N ILE A 324 -2.32 5.94 -19.68
CA ILE A 324 -1.06 5.20 -19.59
C ILE A 324 -1.28 3.71 -19.91
N LYS A 325 -2.32 3.11 -19.33
CA LYS A 325 -2.67 1.71 -19.58
C LYS A 325 -3.00 1.45 -21.04
N ASP A 326 -3.77 2.31 -21.68
CA ASP A 326 -4.15 2.11 -23.09
C ASP A 326 -2.96 2.30 -24.03
N SER A 327 -1.97 3.14 -23.67
CA SER A 327 -0.76 3.35 -24.46
C SER A 327 0.27 2.21 -24.32
N ASN A 328 0.31 1.53 -23.16
CA ASN A 328 1.43 0.64 -22.79
C ASN A 328 1.01 -0.82 -22.52
N GLY A 329 -0.24 -1.05 -22.16
CA GLY A 329 -0.74 -2.32 -21.64
C GLY A 329 -0.37 -2.58 -20.18
N GLN A 330 -1.22 -3.34 -19.49
CA GLN A 330 -1.02 -3.70 -18.07
C GLN A 330 0.30 -4.45 -17.81
N PRO A 331 0.75 -5.43 -18.64
CA PRO A 331 2.01 -6.14 -18.39
C PRO A 331 3.24 -5.23 -18.38
N SER A 332 3.28 -4.22 -19.24
CA SER A 332 4.36 -3.23 -19.29
C SER A 332 4.39 -2.39 -18.01
N ILE A 333 3.22 -2.01 -17.49
CA ILE A 333 3.09 -1.27 -16.24
C ILE A 333 3.53 -2.12 -15.04
N VAL A 334 3.13 -3.38 -14.98
CA VAL A 334 3.60 -4.31 -13.93
C VAL A 334 5.13 -4.46 -13.98
N THR A 335 5.70 -4.55 -15.19
CA THR A 335 7.15 -4.62 -15.37
C THR A 335 7.84 -3.34 -14.87
N MET A 336 7.27 -2.17 -15.16
CA MET A 336 7.72 -0.89 -14.61
C MET A 336 7.71 -0.91 -13.07
N MET A 337 6.61 -1.35 -12.45
CA MET A 337 6.48 -1.42 -10.99
C MET A 337 7.54 -2.34 -10.37
N LYS A 338 7.73 -3.56 -10.91
CA LYS A 338 8.74 -4.53 -10.45
C LYS A 338 10.16 -3.95 -10.55
N ASN A 339 10.49 -3.33 -11.68
CA ASN A 339 11.81 -2.70 -11.90
C ASN A 339 12.07 -1.56 -10.91
N MET A 340 11.05 -0.75 -10.62
CA MET A 340 11.13 0.32 -9.63
C MET A 340 11.37 -0.22 -8.21
N GLY A 341 10.72 -1.34 -7.86
CA GLY A 341 10.93 -2.07 -6.61
C GLY A 341 12.38 -2.54 -6.45
N ALA A 342 12.98 -3.07 -7.50
CA ALA A 342 14.35 -3.62 -7.49
C ALA A 342 15.47 -2.56 -7.40
N LEU A 343 15.20 -1.29 -7.73
CA LEU A 343 16.20 -0.24 -7.67
C LEU A 343 16.57 0.13 -6.23
N SER A 344 17.84 -0.08 -5.89
CA SER A 344 18.46 0.42 -4.66
C SER A 344 19.05 1.81 -4.88
N HIS A 345 18.48 2.85 -4.27
CA HIS A 345 18.78 4.24 -4.61
C HIS A 345 19.98 4.84 -3.86
N ASP A 346 20.58 5.87 -4.46
CA ASP A 346 21.61 6.76 -3.92
C ASP A 346 20.93 7.92 -3.19
N TYR A 347 21.09 8.01 -1.86
CA TYR A 347 20.35 9.00 -1.06
C TYR A 347 20.76 10.46 -1.34
N SER A 348 21.80 10.71 -2.15
CA SER A 348 22.15 12.08 -2.57
C SER A 348 21.14 12.72 -3.54
N ILE A 349 20.19 11.95 -4.08
CA ILE A 349 19.26 12.39 -5.14
C ILE A 349 17.79 12.14 -4.78
N GLN A 350 17.49 12.06 -3.47
CA GLN A 350 16.25 11.49 -2.91
C GLN A 350 14.94 12.06 -3.51
N LEU A 351 14.98 13.24 -4.12
CA LEU A 351 13.83 13.98 -4.66
C LEU A 351 14.31 14.83 -5.85
N ASN A 352 14.37 14.28 -7.06
CA ASN A 352 14.87 14.99 -8.26
C ASN A 352 13.78 15.67 -9.10
N SER A 353 12.55 15.69 -8.61
CA SER A 353 11.46 16.47 -9.21
C SER A 353 11.11 17.65 -8.33
N GLU A 354 10.59 18.72 -8.95
CA GLU A 354 10.12 19.92 -8.23
C GLU A 354 9.06 19.57 -7.16
N LEU A 355 8.30 18.49 -7.41
CA LEU A 355 7.26 17.95 -6.52
C LEU A 355 7.75 16.90 -5.52
N LYS A 356 9.07 16.65 -5.46
CA LYS A 356 9.66 15.69 -4.53
C LYS A 356 9.09 14.26 -4.67
N GLU A 357 8.80 13.81 -5.88
CA GLU A 357 8.40 12.44 -6.17
C GLU A 357 9.55 11.45 -6.03
N ASN A 358 9.22 10.18 -5.78
CA ASN A 358 10.19 9.10 -5.67
C ASN A 358 11.05 8.97 -6.95
N HIS A 359 12.37 9.00 -6.80
CA HIS A 359 13.29 8.96 -7.93
C HIS A 359 13.17 7.68 -8.76
N ASN A 360 13.03 6.52 -8.12
CA ASN A 360 12.93 5.25 -8.84
C ASN A 360 11.70 5.25 -9.76
N TYR A 361 10.60 5.84 -9.29
CA TYR A 361 9.40 6.02 -10.13
C TYR A 361 9.72 6.88 -11.34
N VAL A 362 10.30 8.07 -11.13
CA VAL A 362 10.63 9.01 -12.22
C VAL A 362 11.58 8.37 -13.24
N GLU A 363 12.64 7.71 -12.78
CA GLU A 363 13.63 7.07 -13.63
C GLU A 363 13.02 5.97 -14.50
N ILE A 364 12.31 5.02 -13.87
CA ILE A 364 11.73 3.88 -14.58
C ILE A 364 10.56 4.32 -15.47
N PHE A 365 9.72 5.25 -15.02
CA PHE A 365 8.63 5.80 -15.83
C PHE A 365 9.19 6.44 -17.12
N ASN A 366 10.18 7.34 -16.97
CA ASN A 366 10.80 8.01 -18.11
C ASN A 366 11.45 7.04 -19.10
N ALA A 367 11.93 5.90 -18.63
CA ALA A 367 12.57 4.89 -19.45
C ALA A 367 11.58 3.96 -20.16
N GLN A 368 10.42 3.68 -19.55
CA GLN A 368 9.57 2.55 -19.97
C GLN A 368 8.19 2.96 -20.50
N ILE A 369 7.69 4.14 -20.12
CA ILE A 369 6.34 4.56 -20.45
C ILE A 369 6.30 5.37 -21.75
N LYS A 370 5.28 5.08 -22.55
CA LYS A 370 5.03 5.68 -23.86
C LYS A 370 3.70 6.40 -23.92
N GLN A 371 3.62 7.33 -24.85
CA GLN A 371 2.40 7.99 -25.31
C GLN A 371 1.64 7.08 -26.29
N GLN A 372 0.41 7.46 -26.62
CA GLN A 372 -0.43 6.77 -27.61
C GLN A 372 0.21 6.68 -29.01
N ASN A 373 1.05 7.67 -29.37
CA ASN A 373 1.78 7.68 -30.65
C ASN A 373 3.05 6.79 -30.63
N GLY A 374 3.35 6.12 -29.53
CA GLY A 374 4.51 5.24 -29.37
C GLY A 374 5.82 5.94 -28.95
N ASN A 375 5.85 7.28 -28.91
CA ASN A 375 7.00 8.02 -28.39
C ASN A 375 7.12 7.83 -26.86
N SER A 376 8.32 7.97 -26.32
CA SER A 376 8.53 8.01 -24.87
C SER A 376 7.72 9.14 -24.23
N LEU A 377 7.21 8.87 -23.03
CA LEU A 377 6.54 9.86 -22.19
C LEU A 377 7.34 10.03 -20.90
N LYS A 378 7.89 11.22 -20.69
CA LYS A 378 8.51 11.54 -19.40
C LYS A 378 7.46 12.01 -18.41
N VAL A 379 7.75 11.84 -17.12
CA VAL A 379 6.90 12.32 -16.03
C VAL A 379 6.64 13.84 -16.16
N SER A 380 7.69 14.64 -16.40
CA SER A 380 7.54 16.09 -16.58
C SER A 380 6.68 16.43 -17.79
N GLU A 381 6.88 15.72 -18.91
CA GLU A 381 6.10 15.92 -20.13
C GLU A 381 4.62 15.55 -19.91
N TYR A 382 4.35 14.49 -19.12
CA TYR A 382 2.99 14.11 -18.82
C TYR A 382 2.26 15.15 -17.98
N ARG A 383 2.96 15.74 -17.00
CA ARG A 383 2.44 16.84 -16.18
C ARG A 383 2.15 18.08 -17.00
N ASP A 384 3.15 18.57 -17.71
CA ASP A 384 3.08 19.86 -18.40
C ASP A 384 2.06 19.83 -19.54
N ASN A 385 1.81 18.65 -20.12
CA ASN A 385 0.99 18.49 -21.31
C ASN A 385 -0.25 17.60 -21.09
N TYR A 386 -0.60 17.25 -19.84
CA TYR A 386 -1.68 16.29 -19.53
C TYR A 386 -2.95 16.57 -20.34
N HIS A 387 -3.46 17.80 -20.27
CA HIS A 387 -4.70 18.17 -20.96
C HIS A 387 -4.58 18.15 -22.49
N SER A 388 -3.42 18.49 -23.05
CA SER A 388 -3.19 18.43 -24.50
C SER A 388 -3.16 16.98 -24.99
N LEU A 389 -2.52 16.10 -24.21
CA LEU A 389 -2.52 14.66 -24.46
C LEU A 389 -3.93 14.07 -24.35
N MET A 390 -4.71 14.45 -23.34
CA MET A 390 -6.11 14.02 -23.20
C MET A 390 -6.99 14.51 -24.34
N THR A 391 -6.81 15.76 -24.78
CA THR A 391 -7.53 16.29 -25.96
C THR A 391 -7.29 15.42 -27.19
N THR A 392 -6.04 15.02 -27.41
CA THR A 392 -5.68 14.15 -28.53
C THR A 392 -6.25 12.74 -28.36
N TYR A 393 -6.29 12.22 -27.13
CA TYR A 393 -6.78 10.88 -26.81
C TYR A 393 -8.32 10.75 -26.75
N ALA A 394 -9.02 11.89 -26.61
CA ALA A 394 -10.48 11.96 -26.65
C ALA A 394 -11.04 11.92 -28.08
N ASN A 395 -10.23 12.32 -29.06
CA ASN A 395 -10.54 12.30 -30.50
C ASN A 395 -10.00 11.02 -31.15
#